data_AF-A0AAU7MGH2-F1
#
_entry.id   AF-A0AAU7MGH2-F1
#
_cell.length_a   1.000
_cell.length_b   1.000
_cell.length_c   1.000
_cell.angle_alpha   90.00
_cell.angle_beta   90.00
_cell.angle_gamma   90.00
#
_symmetry.space_group_name_H-M   'P 1'
#
loop_
_entity.id
_entity.type
_entity.pdbx_description
1 polymer ?
#
loop_
_entity_poly.entity_id
_entity_poly.type
_entity_poly.pdbx_seq_one_letter_code
_entity_poly.pdbx_strand_id
1 'polypeptide(L)'
;MKAVDPTIKIFGPDECDWLDTEYNSLLGGAADITGKDANGNYYIDGVSWHRYVGGDLATAGANDFLDRVKKARARVDYANQLHGRTGSAALQWGIGEFNASDGTGVCQFANGQMFAQIYGYVMKYGGTYATTWSMQEGGGACGGTDFGFVSGNLTPRSSYYHMQMVSRNFSGTYVDGTSTSTAMRTYGAVDTDKIAVMLVNVGGAQTCSVRLNSDAVGGGCTVNIGANTPVTFTQAIGAQTSMVLVFNRQGQFVKRITYGNGMAAPQTS
;
A
#
# COMPACT_ATOMS: atom_id res chain seq x y z
N MET A 1 -8.02 -7.43 28.70
CA MET A 1 -8.14 -8.10 27.39
C MET A 1 -7.45 -9.46 27.40
N LYS A 2 -6.11 -9.54 27.53
CA LYS A 2 -5.37 -10.81 27.48
C LYS A 2 -5.77 -11.88 28.51
N ALA A 3 -6.21 -11.46 29.70
CA ALA A 3 -6.72 -12.40 30.72
C ALA A 3 -8.07 -13.06 30.33
N VAL A 4 -8.83 -12.44 29.44
CA VAL A 4 -10.10 -12.99 28.93
C VAL A 4 -9.84 -13.86 27.70
N ASP A 5 -9.03 -13.36 26.78
CA ASP A 5 -8.59 -14.10 25.59
C ASP A 5 -7.15 -13.68 25.22
N PRO A 6 -6.15 -14.58 25.38
CA PRO A 6 -4.76 -14.29 25.10
C PRO A 6 -4.47 -14.13 23.60
N THR A 7 -5.40 -14.55 22.73
CA THR A 7 -5.25 -14.47 21.26
C THR A 7 -5.57 -13.09 20.69
N ILE A 8 -6.36 -12.27 21.40
CA ILE A 8 -6.68 -10.90 20.98
C ILE A 8 -5.41 -10.09 20.79
N LYS A 9 -5.22 -9.52 19.60
CA LYS A 9 -4.09 -8.62 19.30
C LYS A 9 -4.43 -7.18 19.65
N ILE A 10 -3.53 -6.50 20.36
CA ILE A 10 -3.69 -5.10 20.78
C ILE A 10 -2.80 -4.22 19.91
N PHE A 11 -3.39 -3.28 19.18
CA PHE A 11 -2.69 -2.27 18.38
C PHE A 11 -2.91 -0.88 18.97
N GLY A 12 -1.86 -0.06 19.00
CA GLY A 12 -1.93 1.33 19.45
C GLY A 12 -0.58 2.05 19.29
N PRO A 13 -0.49 3.35 19.59
CA PRO A 13 -1.55 4.22 20.12
C PRO A 13 -2.63 4.65 19.10
N ASP A 14 -2.44 4.38 17.80
CA ASP A 14 -3.40 4.76 16.75
C ASP A 14 -3.56 6.28 16.59
N GLU A 15 -2.45 7.00 16.68
CA GLU A 15 -2.39 8.46 16.57
C GLU A 15 -2.76 8.95 15.17
N CYS A 16 -3.24 10.20 15.08
CA CYS A 16 -3.68 10.82 13.83
C CYS A 16 -2.54 11.09 12.81
N ASP A 17 -1.29 10.91 13.23
CA ASP A 17 -0.07 10.96 12.41
C ASP A 17 1.05 10.10 13.01
N TRP A 18 2.10 9.83 12.23
CA TRP A 18 3.38 9.37 12.75
C TRP A 18 4.19 10.55 13.31
N LEU A 19 4.17 10.70 14.64
CA LEU A 19 4.90 11.73 15.36
C LEU A 19 6.20 11.17 15.95
N ASP A 20 7.35 11.56 15.39
CA ASP A 20 8.64 10.93 15.70
C ASP A 20 8.99 10.98 17.21
N THR A 21 8.70 12.09 17.89
CA THR A 21 9.01 12.24 19.32
C THR A 21 8.24 11.24 20.18
N GLU A 22 6.95 11.11 19.91
CA GLU A 22 6.00 10.29 20.65
C GLU A 22 6.27 8.81 20.40
N TYR A 23 6.39 8.40 19.12
CA TYR A 23 6.73 7.01 18.78
C TYR A 23 8.13 6.60 19.25
N ASN A 24 9.09 7.53 19.27
CA ASN A 24 10.39 7.25 19.86
C ASN A 24 10.30 7.11 21.38
N SER A 25 9.45 7.85 22.07
CA SER A 25 9.23 7.64 23.50
C SER A 25 8.54 6.31 23.80
N LEU A 26 7.50 5.95 23.02
CA LEU A 26 6.64 4.80 23.26
C LEU A 26 7.23 3.46 22.81
N LEU A 27 8.13 3.43 21.83
CA LEU A 27 8.58 2.17 21.22
C LEU A 27 10.03 1.84 21.55
N GLY A 28 10.34 1.66 22.83
CA GLY A 28 11.69 1.46 23.35
C GLY A 28 12.36 2.72 23.88
N GLY A 29 11.59 3.75 24.24
CA GLY A 29 12.06 4.99 24.86
C GLY A 29 11.65 5.12 26.33
N ALA A 30 11.47 6.36 26.79
CA ALA A 30 11.17 6.65 28.20
C ALA A 30 9.77 6.17 28.65
N ALA A 31 8.82 6.05 27.71
CA ALA A 31 7.45 5.59 27.95
C ALA A 31 7.18 4.27 27.24
N ASP A 32 8.17 3.38 27.21
CA ASP A 32 8.13 2.17 26.39
C ASP A 32 6.95 1.23 26.70
N ILE A 33 6.08 1.05 25.72
CA ILE A 33 4.94 0.13 25.76
C ILE A 33 5.18 -1.17 24.99
N THR A 34 6.39 -1.41 24.48
CA THR A 34 6.69 -2.60 23.66
C THR A 34 7.18 -3.81 24.47
N GLY A 35 7.46 -3.59 25.77
CA GLY A 35 7.86 -4.61 26.73
C GLY A 35 6.70 -5.43 27.33
N LYS A 36 6.99 -6.11 28.44
CA LYS A 36 6.04 -7.00 29.14
C LYS A 36 5.50 -6.38 30.43
N ASP A 37 4.28 -6.77 30.79
CA ASP A 37 3.69 -6.54 32.11
C ASP A 37 4.30 -7.48 33.17
N ALA A 38 3.88 -7.30 34.44
CA ALA A 38 4.33 -8.13 35.55
C ALA A 38 3.95 -9.63 35.43
N ASN A 39 2.99 -9.96 34.55
CA ASN A 39 2.55 -11.32 34.27
C ASN A 39 3.25 -11.92 33.04
N GLY A 40 4.17 -11.20 32.41
CA GLY A 40 4.93 -11.63 31.24
C GLY A 40 4.21 -11.45 29.89
N ASN A 41 3.07 -10.75 29.85
CA ASN A 41 2.35 -10.43 28.60
C ASN A 41 2.91 -9.16 27.98
N TYR A 42 3.03 -9.11 26.65
CA TYR A 42 3.34 -7.84 25.98
C TYR A 42 2.15 -6.87 26.08
N TYR A 43 2.41 -5.58 26.35
CA TYR A 43 1.34 -4.57 26.42
C TYR A 43 0.66 -4.36 25.07
N ILE A 44 1.45 -4.33 23.98
CA ILE A 44 0.95 -4.27 22.61
C ILE A 44 1.53 -5.38 21.74
N ASP A 45 0.73 -5.79 20.75
CA ASP A 45 1.11 -6.74 19.69
C ASP A 45 1.51 -6.02 18.40
N GLY A 46 1.05 -4.79 18.21
CA GLY A 46 1.44 -3.99 17.06
C GLY A 46 1.21 -2.50 17.27
N VAL A 47 1.74 -1.73 16.32
CA VAL A 47 1.64 -0.28 16.28
C VAL A 47 0.75 0.14 15.13
N SER A 48 -0.10 1.13 15.34
CA SER A 48 -0.87 1.75 14.27
C SER A 48 -0.86 3.26 14.38
N TRP A 49 -1.08 3.91 13.25
CA TRP A 49 -1.11 5.35 13.06
C TRP A 49 -1.99 5.66 11.86
N HIS A 50 -2.51 6.87 11.80
CA HIS A 50 -3.34 7.36 10.72
C HIS A 50 -2.59 8.39 9.90
N ARG A 51 -3.08 8.67 8.69
CA ARG A 51 -2.62 9.84 7.95
C ARG A 51 -3.61 10.26 6.89
N TYR A 52 -3.78 11.57 6.77
CA TYR A 52 -4.58 12.20 5.72
C TYR A 52 -3.74 13.25 5.00
N VAL A 53 -3.72 13.20 3.67
CA VAL A 53 -2.87 14.08 2.84
C VAL A 53 -3.68 14.84 1.80
N GLY A 54 -3.30 16.09 1.54
CA GLY A 54 -3.89 16.92 0.49
C GLY A 54 -2.92 17.15 -0.67
N GLY A 55 -3.36 17.89 -1.69
CA GLY A 55 -2.52 18.29 -2.82
C GLY A 55 -2.27 17.19 -3.85
N ASP A 56 -1.03 17.01 -4.30
CA ASP A 56 -0.65 15.97 -5.26
C ASP A 56 -0.66 14.59 -4.58
N LEU A 57 -1.82 13.93 -4.59
CA LEU A 57 -2.05 12.64 -3.94
C LEU A 57 -1.20 11.52 -4.56
N ALA A 58 -1.16 11.47 -5.90
CA ALA A 58 -0.55 10.35 -6.62
C ALA A 58 0.98 10.32 -6.49
N THR A 59 1.63 11.46 -6.24
CA THR A 59 3.09 11.50 -6.03
C THR A 59 3.47 11.95 -4.63
N ALA A 60 3.19 13.20 -4.26
CA ALA A 60 3.62 13.76 -2.98
C ALA A 60 2.94 13.06 -1.79
N GLY A 61 1.62 12.83 -1.89
CA GLY A 61 0.85 12.09 -0.89
C GLY A 61 1.37 10.67 -0.71
N ALA A 62 1.55 9.93 -1.82
CA ALA A 62 2.13 8.59 -1.77
C ALA A 62 3.54 8.57 -1.14
N ASN A 63 4.39 9.55 -1.45
CA ASN A 63 5.73 9.65 -0.85
C ASN A 63 5.68 9.98 0.65
N ASP A 64 4.75 10.83 1.10
CA ASP A 64 4.53 11.13 2.52
C ASP A 64 4.20 9.86 3.34
N PHE A 65 3.38 8.97 2.76
CA PHE A 65 3.13 7.65 3.34
C PHE A 65 4.36 6.75 3.34
N LEU A 66 5.11 6.69 2.22
CA LEU A 66 6.32 5.88 2.13
C LEU A 66 7.33 6.23 3.22
N ASP A 67 7.53 7.52 3.48
CA ASP A 67 8.47 7.98 4.50
C ASP A 67 8.03 7.56 5.91
N ARG A 68 6.73 7.66 6.21
CA ARG A 68 6.17 7.20 7.49
C ARG A 68 6.20 5.70 7.65
N VAL A 69 5.92 4.94 6.60
CA VAL A 69 6.06 3.48 6.58
C VAL A 69 7.49 3.06 6.89
N LYS A 70 8.50 3.72 6.31
CA LYS A 70 9.91 3.45 6.62
C LYS A 70 10.25 3.75 8.08
N LYS A 71 9.77 4.88 8.62
CA LYS A 71 9.95 5.23 10.04
C LYS A 71 9.30 4.20 10.96
N ALA A 72 8.05 3.83 10.67
CA ALA A 72 7.31 2.82 11.41
C ALA A 72 8.03 1.47 11.42
N ARG A 73 8.46 1.01 10.24
CA ARG A 73 9.20 -0.25 10.13
C ARG A 73 10.50 -0.22 10.93
N ALA A 74 11.31 0.82 10.77
CA ALA A 74 12.57 0.96 11.49
C ALA A 74 12.37 0.96 13.01
N ARG A 75 11.31 1.63 13.49
CA ARG A 75 11.02 1.69 14.92
C ARG A 75 10.50 0.37 15.48
N VAL A 76 9.69 -0.35 14.71
CA VAL A 76 9.24 -1.71 15.06
C VAL A 76 10.41 -2.68 15.13
N ASP A 77 11.34 -2.62 14.17
CA ASP A 77 12.54 -3.47 14.18
C ASP A 77 13.41 -3.21 15.40
N TYR A 78 13.61 -1.93 15.73
CA TYR A 78 14.32 -1.53 16.95
C TYR A 78 13.66 -2.10 18.21
N ALA A 79 12.34 -1.92 18.37
CA ALA A 79 11.61 -2.42 19.54
C ALA A 79 11.62 -3.96 19.62
N ASN A 80 11.53 -4.64 18.48
CA ASN A 80 11.65 -6.09 18.42
C ASN A 80 13.02 -6.57 18.89
N GLN A 81 14.09 -5.91 18.45
CA GLN A 81 15.45 -6.23 18.87
C GLN A 81 15.64 -5.96 20.38
N LEU A 82 15.19 -4.80 20.86
CA LEU A 82 15.31 -4.39 22.26
C LEU A 82 14.69 -5.41 23.22
N HIS A 83 13.52 -5.94 22.86
CA HIS A 83 12.75 -6.87 23.71
C HIS A 83 12.85 -8.35 23.30
N GLY A 84 13.77 -8.68 22.39
CA GLY A 84 13.96 -10.05 21.90
C GLY A 84 12.71 -10.68 21.28
N ARG A 85 11.83 -9.86 20.69
CA ARG A 85 10.57 -10.32 20.10
C ARG A 85 10.83 -10.98 18.74
N THR A 86 10.39 -12.21 18.58
CA THR A 86 10.58 -13.01 17.35
C THR A 86 9.33 -13.84 17.04
N GLY A 87 9.25 -14.40 15.83
CA GLY A 87 8.16 -15.29 15.42
C GLY A 87 6.78 -14.65 15.63
N SER A 88 5.85 -15.39 16.25
CA SER A 88 4.49 -14.92 16.54
C SER A 88 4.40 -13.81 17.59
N ALA A 89 5.50 -13.52 18.30
CA ALA A 89 5.59 -12.45 19.29
C ALA A 89 6.18 -11.15 18.71
N ALA A 90 6.72 -11.18 17.48
CA ALA A 90 7.24 -9.97 16.82
C ALA A 90 6.15 -8.88 16.78
N LEU A 91 6.52 -7.69 17.22
CA LEU A 91 5.72 -6.47 17.13
C LEU A 91 5.38 -6.22 15.67
N GLN A 92 4.10 -5.99 15.42
CA GLN A 92 3.53 -5.74 14.10
C GLN A 92 3.34 -4.24 13.87
N TRP A 93 3.00 -3.84 12.63
CA TRP A 93 2.51 -2.49 12.38
C TRP A 93 1.40 -2.46 11.33
N GLY A 94 0.59 -1.42 11.34
CA GLY A 94 -0.39 -1.14 10.32
C GLY A 94 -0.69 0.35 10.19
N ILE A 95 -1.48 0.71 9.18
CA ILE A 95 -2.05 2.05 9.04
C ILE A 95 -3.51 1.95 9.48
N GLY A 96 -3.83 2.55 10.63
CA GLY A 96 -5.15 2.54 11.28
C GLY A 96 -6.22 3.20 10.43
N GLU A 97 -5.86 4.31 9.79
CA GLU A 97 -6.74 5.05 8.88
C GLU A 97 -5.90 5.79 7.83
N PHE A 98 -6.35 5.80 6.58
CA PHE A 98 -5.80 6.71 5.58
C PHE A 98 -6.81 7.11 4.50
N ASN A 99 -6.66 8.36 4.03
CA ASN A 99 -7.32 8.88 2.83
C ASN A 99 -6.68 10.21 2.38
N ALA A 100 -7.27 10.86 1.38
CA ALA A 100 -7.08 12.29 1.15
C ALA A 100 -7.67 13.12 2.31
N SER A 101 -7.14 14.32 2.54
CA SER A 101 -7.52 15.19 3.66
C SER A 101 -8.82 15.97 3.49
N ASP A 102 -9.44 15.92 2.31
CA ASP A 102 -10.71 16.58 2.04
C ASP A 102 -11.56 15.80 1.04
N GLY A 103 -12.88 16.04 1.04
CA GLY A 103 -13.81 15.33 0.17
C GLY A 103 -13.55 15.52 -1.33
N THR A 104 -12.93 16.63 -1.74
CA THR A 104 -12.54 16.85 -3.14
C THR A 104 -11.45 15.86 -3.53
N GLY A 105 -10.39 15.76 -2.72
CA GLY A 105 -9.29 14.83 -2.91
C GLY A 105 -9.75 13.39 -2.90
N VAL A 106 -10.68 13.02 -2.01
CA VAL A 106 -11.22 11.66 -1.89
C VAL A 106 -11.79 11.14 -3.21
N CYS A 107 -12.45 12.02 -3.97
CA CYS A 107 -13.07 11.69 -5.25
C CYS A 107 -12.12 11.72 -6.46
N GLN A 108 -10.88 12.16 -6.30
CA GLN A 108 -9.94 12.23 -7.42
C GLN A 108 -9.42 10.85 -7.82
N PHE A 109 -9.16 10.68 -9.11
CA PHE A 109 -8.49 9.49 -9.61
C PHE A 109 -7.11 9.29 -8.96
N ALA A 110 -6.39 10.39 -8.72
CA ALA A 110 -5.08 10.43 -8.06
C ALA A 110 -5.11 9.82 -6.64
N ASN A 111 -6.24 9.93 -5.92
CA ASN A 111 -6.40 9.26 -4.62
C ASN A 111 -6.35 7.74 -4.78
N GLY A 112 -6.98 7.18 -5.82
CA GLY A 112 -6.87 5.75 -6.10
C GLY A 112 -5.46 5.31 -6.45
N GLN A 113 -4.72 6.12 -7.21
CA GLN A 113 -3.30 5.85 -7.50
C GLN A 113 -2.43 5.89 -6.24
N MET A 114 -2.73 6.78 -5.29
CA MET A 114 -2.10 6.81 -3.97
C MET A 114 -2.38 5.51 -3.20
N PHE A 115 -3.62 5.05 -3.17
CA PHE A 115 -4.02 3.81 -2.49
C PHE A 115 -3.27 2.59 -3.04
N ALA A 116 -3.18 2.46 -4.38
CA ALA A 116 -2.43 1.37 -4.99
C ALA A 116 -0.95 1.36 -4.56
N GLN A 117 -0.34 2.53 -4.38
CA GLN A 117 1.04 2.65 -3.90
C GLN A 117 1.15 2.31 -2.41
N ILE A 118 0.25 2.83 -1.57
CA ILE A 118 0.23 2.53 -0.12
C ILE A 118 0.13 1.03 0.13
N TYR A 119 -0.76 0.31 -0.58
CA TYR A 119 -0.82 -1.14 -0.47
C TYR A 119 0.48 -1.82 -0.90
N GLY A 120 1.14 -1.30 -1.94
CA GLY A 120 2.49 -1.73 -2.34
C GLY A 120 3.51 -1.55 -1.22
N TYR A 121 3.49 -0.41 -0.52
CA TYR A 121 4.39 -0.12 0.60
C TYR A 121 4.12 -1.03 1.81
N VAL A 122 2.85 -1.25 2.14
CA VAL A 122 2.46 -2.19 3.20
C VAL A 122 2.98 -3.59 2.91
N MET A 123 2.81 -4.08 1.67
CA MET A 123 3.37 -5.37 1.26
C MET A 123 4.91 -5.38 1.32
N LYS A 124 5.57 -4.32 0.82
CA LYS A 124 7.04 -4.22 0.80
C LYS A 124 7.66 -4.23 2.20
N TYR A 125 7.07 -3.48 3.13
CA TYR A 125 7.62 -3.25 4.46
C TYR A 125 6.98 -4.14 5.54
N GLY A 126 6.22 -5.17 5.13
CA GLY A 126 5.65 -6.17 6.03
C GLY A 126 4.64 -5.59 7.01
N GLY A 127 3.82 -4.64 6.56
CA GLY A 127 2.68 -4.15 7.33
C GLY A 127 1.58 -5.21 7.41
N THR A 128 0.91 -5.26 8.54
CA THR A 128 -0.17 -6.22 8.84
C THR A 128 -1.47 -5.82 8.16
N TYR A 129 -1.76 -4.52 8.11
CA TYR A 129 -2.93 -3.97 7.46
C TYR A 129 -2.72 -2.50 7.10
N ALA A 130 -3.58 -2.01 6.21
CA ALA A 130 -3.84 -0.59 6.03
C ALA A 130 -5.33 -0.40 5.79
N THR A 131 -5.97 0.38 6.65
CA THR A 131 -7.41 0.54 6.67
C THR A 131 -7.79 1.89 6.11
N THR A 132 -8.72 1.87 5.16
CA THR A 132 -9.19 3.08 4.48
C THR A 132 -10.22 3.78 5.36
N TRP A 133 -10.09 5.10 5.56
CA TRP A 133 -11.18 5.87 6.14
C TRP A 133 -11.98 6.55 5.03
N SER A 134 -13.30 6.50 4.97
CA SER A 134 -14.22 5.57 5.64
C SER A 134 -15.01 4.83 4.56
N MET A 135 -15.75 3.76 4.87
CA MET A 135 -16.51 3.07 3.83
C MET A 135 -17.53 4.00 3.16
N GLN A 136 -18.31 4.74 3.96
CA GLN A 136 -19.31 5.70 3.50
C GLN A 136 -19.44 6.83 4.51
N GLU A 137 -19.38 8.08 4.04
CA GLU A 137 -19.49 9.28 4.87
C GLU A 137 -19.98 10.47 4.03
N GLY A 138 -20.58 11.48 4.67
CA GLY A 138 -20.85 12.78 4.04
C GLY A 138 -21.78 12.79 2.82
N GLY A 139 -22.58 11.73 2.60
CA GLY A 139 -23.63 11.71 1.58
C GLY A 139 -23.16 11.63 0.11
N GLY A 140 -21.86 11.56 -0.16
CA GLY A 140 -21.32 11.31 -1.49
C GLY A 140 -21.07 12.55 -2.38
N ALA A 141 -21.13 13.76 -1.81
CA ALA A 141 -21.06 15.02 -2.56
C ALA A 141 -19.64 15.42 -3.05
N CYS A 142 -18.59 14.67 -2.74
CA CYS A 142 -17.21 15.00 -3.14
C CYS A 142 -16.74 16.38 -2.66
N GLY A 143 -17.22 16.82 -1.50
CA GLY A 143 -16.88 18.09 -0.88
C GLY A 143 -17.12 18.05 0.62
N GLY A 144 -16.56 19.02 1.36
CA GLY A 144 -16.67 19.06 2.80
C GLY A 144 -16.11 17.80 3.47
N THR A 145 -16.94 17.13 4.27
CA THR A 145 -16.58 15.97 5.12
C THR A 145 -16.89 14.62 4.49
N ASP A 146 -16.97 14.53 3.17
CA ASP A 146 -17.20 13.26 2.47
C ASP A 146 -15.90 12.49 2.23
N PHE A 147 -15.56 11.60 3.17
CA PHE A 147 -14.38 10.73 3.09
C PHE A 147 -14.71 9.31 2.64
N GLY A 148 -15.90 9.10 2.08
CA GLY A 148 -16.37 7.78 1.68
C GLY A 148 -15.52 7.15 0.57
N PHE A 149 -15.21 5.87 0.73
CA PHE A 149 -14.61 4.98 -0.25
C PHE A 149 -15.63 4.54 -1.32
N VAL A 150 -16.91 4.55 -0.94
CA VAL A 150 -18.08 4.58 -1.83
C VAL A 150 -18.87 5.86 -1.60
N SER A 151 -19.57 6.36 -2.62
CA SER A 151 -20.46 7.51 -2.50
C SER A 151 -21.74 7.20 -1.70
N GLY A 152 -22.55 8.22 -1.43
CA GLY A 152 -23.84 8.08 -0.71
C GLY A 152 -24.85 7.16 -1.40
N ASN A 153 -24.77 6.97 -2.72
CA ASN A 153 -25.55 5.99 -3.48
C ASN A 153 -24.80 4.67 -3.73
N LEU A 154 -23.76 4.39 -2.95
CA LEU A 154 -22.93 3.19 -3.01
C LEU A 154 -22.16 3.00 -4.33
N THR A 155 -21.98 4.06 -5.12
CA THR A 155 -21.10 4.02 -6.30
C THR A 155 -19.64 3.95 -5.84
N PRO A 156 -18.87 2.95 -6.28
CA PRO A 156 -17.47 2.85 -5.89
C PRO A 156 -16.61 3.96 -6.47
N ARG A 157 -15.67 4.47 -5.67
CA ARG A 157 -14.71 5.50 -6.10
C ARG A 157 -13.42 4.89 -6.63
N SER A 158 -12.54 5.74 -7.17
CA SER A 158 -11.25 5.32 -7.70
C SER A 158 -10.43 4.51 -6.68
N SER A 159 -10.45 4.94 -5.42
CA SER A 159 -9.77 4.28 -4.31
C SER A 159 -10.29 2.84 -4.07
N TYR A 160 -11.61 2.62 -4.17
CA TYR A 160 -12.21 1.28 -4.18
C TYR A 160 -11.67 0.39 -5.29
N TYR A 161 -11.67 0.90 -6.52
CA TYR A 161 -11.25 0.10 -7.66
C TYR A 161 -9.76 -0.26 -7.61
N HIS A 162 -8.91 0.65 -7.12
CA HIS A 162 -7.49 0.36 -6.91
C HIS A 162 -7.27 -0.68 -5.81
N MET A 163 -7.99 -0.60 -4.68
CA MET A 163 -7.96 -1.67 -3.68
C MET A 163 -8.45 -3.00 -4.25
N GLN A 164 -9.52 -3.00 -5.05
CA GLN A 164 -10.03 -4.20 -5.70
C GLN A 164 -8.98 -4.81 -6.65
N MET A 165 -8.29 -3.98 -7.44
CA MET A 165 -7.21 -4.42 -8.33
C MET A 165 -6.07 -5.09 -7.56
N VAL A 166 -5.67 -4.53 -6.41
CA VAL A 166 -4.62 -5.13 -5.56
C VAL A 166 -5.13 -6.41 -4.89
N SER A 167 -6.20 -6.32 -4.10
CA SER A 167 -6.72 -7.43 -3.28
C SER A 167 -7.11 -8.68 -4.08
N ARG A 168 -7.59 -8.54 -5.33
CA ARG A 168 -7.98 -9.69 -6.16
C ARG A 168 -6.83 -10.35 -6.91
N ASN A 169 -5.68 -9.69 -7.06
CA ASN A 169 -4.63 -10.16 -7.95
C ASN A 169 -3.29 -10.39 -7.26
N PHE A 170 -3.01 -9.70 -6.15
CA PHE A 170 -1.75 -9.82 -5.41
C PHE A 170 -1.89 -10.81 -4.27
N SER A 171 -0.97 -11.78 -4.24
CA SER A 171 -0.85 -12.79 -3.20
C SER A 171 0.55 -13.40 -3.26
N GLY A 172 0.94 -14.13 -2.22
CA GLY A 172 2.28 -14.70 -2.11
C GLY A 172 3.34 -13.68 -1.66
N THR A 173 4.52 -13.73 -2.28
CA THR A 173 5.70 -12.97 -1.88
C THR A 173 5.78 -11.67 -2.69
N TYR A 174 5.89 -10.53 -1.99
CA TYR A 174 6.17 -9.24 -2.62
C TYR A 174 7.51 -9.28 -3.38
N VAL A 175 7.56 -8.67 -4.56
CA VAL A 175 8.79 -8.46 -5.32
C VAL A 175 8.91 -7.00 -5.75
N ASP A 176 10.12 -6.46 -5.62
CA ASP A 176 10.37 -5.06 -5.93
C ASP A 176 10.22 -4.78 -7.43
N GLY A 177 9.71 -3.58 -7.71
CA GLY A 177 9.63 -3.01 -9.04
C GLY A 177 10.50 -1.76 -9.16
N THR A 178 11.26 -1.63 -10.24
CA THR A 178 11.98 -0.41 -10.59
C THR A 178 11.57 0.08 -11.97
N SER A 179 11.73 1.38 -12.21
CA SER A 179 11.40 2.00 -13.50
C SER A 179 12.39 3.11 -13.82
N THR A 180 12.72 3.28 -15.10
CA THR A 180 13.47 4.46 -15.59
C THR A 180 12.61 5.71 -15.72
N SER A 181 11.30 5.54 -15.86
CA SER A 181 10.34 6.65 -15.95
C SER A 181 9.97 7.16 -14.56
N THR A 182 10.20 8.45 -14.29
CA THR A 182 9.81 9.12 -13.05
C THR A 182 8.30 9.25 -12.87
N ALA A 183 7.52 9.05 -13.95
CA ALA A 183 6.06 9.03 -13.93
C ALA A 183 5.48 7.63 -13.67
N MET A 184 6.32 6.60 -13.61
CA MET A 184 5.88 5.21 -13.40
C MET A 184 6.21 4.77 -11.98
N ARG A 185 5.23 4.18 -11.30
CA ARG A 185 5.41 3.46 -10.04
C ARG A 185 5.05 2.01 -10.29
N THR A 186 5.79 1.09 -9.69
CA THR A 186 5.63 -0.32 -9.99
C THR A 186 6.08 -1.21 -8.84
N TYR A 187 5.41 -2.34 -8.70
CA TYR A 187 5.76 -3.43 -7.80
C TYR A 187 5.10 -4.71 -8.30
N GLY A 188 5.52 -5.86 -7.75
CA GLY A 188 4.92 -7.14 -8.07
C GLY A 188 4.68 -8.02 -6.87
N ALA A 189 4.03 -9.15 -7.13
CA ALA A 189 3.97 -10.27 -6.22
C ALA A 189 4.09 -11.59 -7.00
N VAL A 190 4.70 -12.58 -6.36
CA VAL A 190 4.92 -13.93 -6.87
C VAL A 190 4.20 -14.91 -5.97
N ASP A 191 3.27 -15.66 -6.53
CA ASP A 191 2.59 -16.75 -5.86
C ASP A 191 2.95 -18.10 -6.50
N THR A 192 2.31 -19.19 -6.07
CA THR A 192 2.55 -20.54 -6.60
C THR A 192 2.17 -20.70 -8.07
N ASP A 193 1.20 -19.93 -8.56
CA ASP A 193 0.60 -20.09 -9.89
C ASP A 193 0.76 -18.85 -10.79
N LYS A 194 1.06 -17.68 -10.22
CA LYS A 194 1.08 -16.41 -10.95
C LYS A 194 2.19 -15.44 -10.54
N ILE A 195 2.41 -14.48 -11.42
CA ILE A 195 3.17 -13.25 -11.17
C ILE A 195 2.20 -12.10 -11.45
N ALA A 196 1.96 -11.25 -10.46
CA ALA A 196 1.18 -10.03 -10.61
C ALA A 196 2.10 -8.81 -10.62
N VAL A 197 1.85 -7.85 -11.51
CA VAL A 197 2.61 -6.60 -11.65
C VAL A 197 1.64 -5.44 -11.65
N MET A 198 1.86 -4.45 -10.77
CA MET A 198 1.12 -3.19 -10.76
C MET A 198 1.95 -2.15 -11.49
N LEU A 199 1.35 -1.50 -12.49
CA LEU A 199 1.91 -0.31 -13.14
C LEU A 199 1.01 0.87 -12.80
N VAL A 200 1.55 1.94 -12.23
CA VAL A 200 0.82 3.19 -11.99
C VAL A 200 1.53 4.30 -12.75
N ASN A 201 0.92 4.74 -13.85
CA ASN A 201 1.37 5.89 -14.62
C ASN A 201 0.67 7.16 -14.14
N VAL A 202 1.41 8.05 -13.49
CA VAL A 202 0.89 9.35 -13.02
C VAL A 202 1.11 10.47 -14.06
N GLY A 203 1.84 10.18 -15.15
CA GLY A 203 2.19 11.14 -16.19
C GLY A 203 1.39 10.96 -17.48
N GLY A 204 2.01 11.35 -18.60
CA GLY A 204 1.48 11.18 -19.96
C GLY A 204 1.55 9.74 -20.46
N ALA A 205 0.86 9.46 -21.58
CA ALA A 205 0.87 8.13 -22.20
C ALA A 205 2.29 7.72 -22.63
N GLN A 206 2.63 6.45 -22.44
CA GLN A 206 3.95 5.90 -22.77
C GLN A 206 3.86 4.40 -23.04
N THR A 207 4.90 3.83 -23.65
CA THR A 207 5.05 2.38 -23.83
C THR A 207 6.27 1.93 -23.06
N CYS A 208 6.09 0.93 -22.20
CA CYS A 208 7.14 0.41 -21.34
C CYS A 208 7.50 -1.04 -21.69
N SER A 209 8.79 -1.35 -21.65
CA SER A 209 9.28 -2.73 -21.62
C SER A 209 9.27 -3.24 -20.18
N VAL A 210 8.40 -4.20 -19.88
CA VAL A 210 8.27 -4.83 -18.56
C VAL A 210 9.07 -6.13 -18.53
N ARG A 211 10.14 -6.16 -17.75
CA ARG A 211 11.03 -7.31 -17.53
C ARG A 211 10.67 -7.99 -16.20
N LEU A 212 10.40 -9.29 -16.19
CA LEU A 212 10.01 -10.04 -15.00
C LEU A 212 11.19 -10.56 -14.16
N ASN A 213 12.37 -9.95 -14.33
CA ASN A 213 13.52 -10.09 -13.45
C ASN A 213 14.31 -8.76 -13.36
N SER A 214 15.47 -8.78 -12.71
CA SER A 214 16.34 -7.62 -12.50
C SER A 214 17.32 -7.35 -13.64
N ASP A 215 17.34 -8.12 -14.72
CA ASP A 215 18.28 -7.91 -15.83
C ASP A 215 17.97 -6.60 -16.54
N ALA A 216 19.01 -5.89 -17.00
CA ALA A 216 18.81 -4.70 -17.80
C ALA A 216 17.97 -4.99 -19.06
N VAL A 217 17.00 -4.11 -19.34
CA VAL A 217 16.21 -4.13 -20.57
C VAL A 217 16.35 -2.79 -21.27
N GLY A 218 16.42 -2.80 -22.60
CA GLY A 218 16.51 -1.58 -23.40
C GLY A 218 15.13 -0.93 -23.64
N GLY A 219 15.13 0.36 -23.95
CA GLY A 219 13.94 1.14 -24.32
C GLY A 219 13.88 2.51 -23.63
N GLY A 220 12.86 3.30 -23.99
CA GLY A 220 12.60 4.59 -23.36
C GLY A 220 12.09 4.44 -21.93
N CYS A 221 10.87 3.91 -21.77
CA CYS A 221 10.38 3.46 -20.47
C CYS A 221 10.70 1.98 -20.27
N THR A 222 11.36 1.65 -19.16
CA THR A 222 11.63 0.27 -18.77
C THR A 222 11.16 0.06 -17.34
N VAL A 223 10.62 -1.13 -17.09
CA VAL A 223 10.14 -1.57 -15.78
C VAL A 223 10.74 -2.93 -15.50
N ASN A 224 11.41 -3.09 -14.37
CA ASN A 224 11.98 -4.35 -13.92
C ASN A 224 11.26 -4.83 -12.66
N ILE A 225 10.82 -6.09 -12.66
CA ILE A 225 10.13 -6.73 -11.54
C ILE A 225 11.00 -7.88 -11.07
N GLY A 226 11.36 -7.94 -9.79
CA GLY A 226 12.22 -8.96 -9.19
C GLY A 226 11.62 -10.38 -9.09
N ALA A 227 10.84 -10.82 -10.08
CA ALA A 227 10.14 -12.11 -10.07
C ALA A 227 11.00 -13.30 -10.56
N ASN A 228 12.30 -13.09 -10.81
CA ASN A 228 13.27 -14.09 -11.26
C ASN A 228 12.83 -14.87 -12.51
N THR A 229 12.09 -14.23 -13.42
CA THR A 229 11.60 -14.81 -14.67
C THR A 229 12.12 -13.99 -15.85
N PRO A 230 12.99 -14.53 -16.72
CA PRO A 230 13.68 -13.75 -17.76
C PRO A 230 12.81 -13.45 -19.00
N VAL A 231 11.56 -13.03 -18.79
CA VAL A 231 10.61 -12.65 -19.83
C VAL A 231 10.47 -11.13 -19.90
N THR A 232 10.36 -10.61 -21.11
CA THR A 232 10.07 -9.20 -21.38
C THR A 232 8.73 -9.09 -22.09
N PHE A 233 7.89 -8.15 -21.66
CA PHE A 233 6.57 -7.87 -22.20
C PHE A 233 6.43 -6.37 -22.47
N THR A 234 5.97 -5.99 -23.67
CA THR A 234 5.78 -4.58 -24.03
C THR A 234 4.35 -4.16 -23.75
N GLN A 235 4.17 -3.09 -22.99
CA GLN A 235 2.84 -2.59 -22.62
C GLN A 235 2.73 -1.09 -22.87
N ALA A 236 1.76 -0.69 -23.69
CA ALA A 236 1.33 0.70 -23.80
C ALA A 236 0.43 1.07 -22.62
N ILE A 237 0.70 2.16 -21.92
CA ILE A 237 -0.07 2.63 -20.78
C ILE A 237 -0.48 4.08 -21.00
N GLY A 238 -1.78 4.35 -20.88
CA GLY A 238 -2.35 5.68 -21.09
C GLY A 238 -1.87 6.69 -20.04
N ALA A 239 -2.15 7.97 -20.29
CA ALA A 239 -1.92 9.00 -19.29
C ALA A 239 -2.81 8.74 -18.06
N GLN A 240 -2.30 9.04 -16.85
CA GLN A 240 -3.05 8.86 -15.59
C GLN A 240 -3.82 7.52 -15.55
N THR A 241 -3.07 6.42 -15.68
CA THR A 241 -3.62 5.07 -15.82
C THR A 241 -2.89 4.11 -14.90
N SER A 242 -3.65 3.23 -14.25
CA SER A 242 -3.14 2.10 -13.49
C SER A 242 -3.47 0.79 -14.20
N MET A 243 -2.54 -0.16 -14.20
CA MET A 243 -2.71 -1.49 -14.77
C MET A 243 -2.24 -2.57 -13.81
N VAL A 244 -2.98 -3.67 -13.75
CA VAL A 244 -2.46 -4.94 -13.23
C VAL A 244 -2.21 -5.86 -14.41
N LEU A 245 -0.98 -6.32 -14.56
CA LEU A 245 -0.60 -7.37 -15.50
C LEU A 245 -0.45 -8.67 -14.71
N VAL A 246 -1.07 -9.74 -15.19
CA VAL A 246 -0.95 -11.07 -14.58
C VAL A 246 -0.32 -12.00 -15.59
N PHE A 247 0.71 -12.71 -15.14
CA PHE A 247 1.42 -13.75 -15.87
C PHE A 247 1.32 -15.06 -15.10
N ASN A 248 1.47 -16.19 -15.77
CA ASN A 248 1.73 -17.45 -15.07
C ASN A 248 3.19 -17.53 -14.61
N ARG A 249 3.57 -18.60 -13.92
CA ARG A 249 4.95 -18.80 -13.42
C ARG A 249 6.01 -18.90 -14.51
N GLN A 250 5.63 -19.23 -15.74
CA GLN A 250 6.53 -19.26 -16.90
C GLN A 250 6.68 -17.87 -17.56
N GLY A 251 6.03 -16.84 -17.02
CA GLY A 251 6.04 -15.48 -17.55
C GLY A 251 5.13 -15.29 -18.77
N GLN A 252 4.26 -16.26 -19.08
CA GLN A 252 3.27 -16.10 -20.14
C GLN A 252 2.17 -15.16 -19.65
N PHE A 253 1.83 -14.15 -20.45
CA PHE A 253 0.78 -13.21 -20.13
C PHE A 253 -0.59 -13.91 -20.08
N VAL A 254 -1.35 -13.66 -19.01
CA VAL A 254 -2.66 -14.28 -18.77
C VAL A 254 -3.78 -13.27 -18.95
N LYS A 255 -3.67 -12.11 -18.29
CA LYS A 255 -4.69 -11.05 -18.35
C LYS A 255 -4.10 -9.71 -17.96
N ARG A 256 -4.78 -8.64 -18.39
CA ARG A 256 -4.54 -7.27 -17.96
C ARG A 256 -5.83 -6.67 -17.42
N ILE A 257 -5.70 -5.90 -16.36
CA ILE A 257 -6.76 -5.05 -15.83
C ILE A 257 -6.30 -3.61 -15.98
N THR A 258 -7.05 -2.78 -16.70
CA THR A 258 -6.73 -1.37 -16.96
C THR A 258 -7.76 -0.47 -16.30
N TYR A 259 -7.29 0.55 -15.59
CA TYR A 259 -8.14 1.59 -15.03
C TYR A 259 -7.48 2.96 -15.22
N GLY A 260 -8.09 3.80 -16.04
CA GLY A 260 -7.62 5.13 -16.37
C GLY A 260 -8.54 6.22 -15.82
N ASN A 261 -8.00 7.43 -15.68
CA ASN A 261 -8.78 8.59 -15.32
C ASN A 261 -9.96 8.80 -16.30
N GLY A 262 -11.15 9.05 -15.77
CA GLY A 262 -12.39 9.16 -16.54
C GLY A 262 -13.09 7.83 -16.84
N MET A 263 -12.50 6.67 -16.53
CA MET A 263 -13.19 5.38 -16.64
C MET A 263 -14.16 5.17 -15.47
N ALA A 264 -15.32 4.57 -15.75
CA ALA A 264 -16.31 4.26 -14.71
C ALA A 264 -15.85 3.11 -13.78
N ALA A 265 -15.09 2.15 -14.32
CA ALA A 265 -14.55 1.01 -13.59
C ALA A 265 -13.34 0.40 -14.34
N PRO A 266 -12.51 -0.43 -13.68
CA PRO A 266 -11.46 -1.19 -14.34
C PRO A 266 -12.02 -2.16 -15.39
N GLN A 267 -11.31 -2.31 -16.51
CA GLN A 267 -11.65 -3.25 -17.59
C GLN A 267 -10.62 -4.37 -17.67
N THR A 268 -11.08 -5.61 -17.86
CA THR A 268 -10.21 -6.78 -18.03
C THR A 268 -10.12 -7.15 -19.51
N SER A 269 -8.90 -7.43 -19.99
CA SER A 269 -8.59 -7.90 -21.34
C SER A 269 -7.55 -8.99 -21.33
#